data_AF-A0A435EKC4-F1
#
_entry.id   AF-A0A435EKC4-F1
#
_cell.length_a   1.000
_cell.length_b   1.000
_cell.length_c   1.000
_cell.angle_alpha   90.00
_cell.angle_beta   90.00
_cell.angle_gamma   90.00
#
_symmetry.space_group_name_H-M   'P 1'
#
loop_
_entity.id
_entity.type
_entity.pdbx_description
1 polymer ?
#
loop_
_entity_poly.entity_id
_entity_poly.type
_entity_poly.pdbx_seq_one_letter_code
_entity_poly.pdbx_strand_id
1 'polypeptide(L)' 'SEATINALAKGFVLGLPADVAIRVTDDGEQVIVDMRSASRYGRYDLGDNAARITDFLGELDQEVAGQVGAAPAE' A
#
# COMPACT_ATOMS: atom_id res chain seq x y z
N SER A 1 10.92 15.45 1.89
CA SER A 1 10.26 15.25 3.20
C SER A 1 9.87 13.80 3.38
N GLU A 2 9.55 13.37 4.61
CA GLU A 2 9.09 12.00 4.90
C GLU A 2 7.80 12.03 5.72
N ALA A 3 6.86 11.15 5.39
CA ALA A 3 5.63 10.92 6.13
C ALA A 3 5.39 9.42 6.33
N THR A 4 4.78 9.03 7.45
CA THR A 4 4.40 7.65 7.73
C THR A 4 2.95 7.59 8.20
N ILE A 5 2.18 6.68 7.62
CA ILE A 5 0.79 6.41 7.92
C ILE A 5 0.71 5.00 8.49
N ASN A 6 0.11 4.85 9.67
CA ASN A 6 -0.15 3.57 10.28
C ASN A 6 -1.66 3.30 10.28
N ALA A 7 -2.05 2.10 9.90
CA ALA A 7 -3.45 1.70 9.81
C ALA A 7 -3.66 0.25 10.29
N LEU A 8 -4.91 -0.06 10.59
CA LEU A 8 -5.37 -1.42 10.89
C LEU A 8 -6.29 -1.89 9.79
N ALA A 9 -5.91 -2.98 9.14
CA ALA A 9 -6.74 -3.69 8.17
C ALA A 9 -7.36 -4.93 8.81
N LYS A 10 -8.45 -5.43 8.22
CA LYS A 10 -9.07 -6.70 8.60
C LYS A 10 -9.07 -7.64 7.40
N GLY A 11 -8.64 -8.88 7.63
CA GLY A 11 -8.70 -9.92 6.60
C GLY A 11 -10.15 -10.30 6.25
N PHE A 12 -10.38 -10.70 5.01
CA PHE A 12 -11.74 -10.87 4.47
C PHE A 12 -12.54 -12.02 5.12
N VAL A 13 -11.90 -13.18 5.34
CA VAL A 13 -12.60 -14.40 5.77
C VAL A 13 -12.98 -14.39 7.25
N LEU A 14 -12.03 -14.04 8.12
CA LEU A 14 -12.19 -14.13 9.58
C LEU A 14 -12.12 -12.77 10.28
N GLY A 15 -11.93 -11.67 9.55
CA GLY A 15 -11.80 -10.34 10.13
C GLY A 15 -10.55 -10.15 11.00
N LEU A 16 -9.55 -11.04 10.90
CA LEU A 16 -8.35 -10.97 11.73
C LEU A 16 -7.57 -9.70 11.41
N PRO A 17 -7.07 -8.97 12.44
CA PRO A 17 -6.38 -7.71 12.23
C PRO A 17 -4.99 -7.92 11.63
N ALA A 18 -4.63 -7.01 10.72
CA ALA A 18 -3.29 -6.83 10.19
C ALA A 18 -2.86 -5.38 10.38
N ASP A 19 -1.61 -5.19 10.79
CA ASP A 19 -0.99 -3.86 10.87
C ASP A 19 -0.47 -3.46 9.50
N VAL A 20 -0.77 -2.23 9.11
CA VAL A 20 -0.32 -1.63 7.85
C VAL A 20 0.50 -0.39 8.17
N ALA A 21 1.66 -0.28 7.53
CA ALA A 21 2.48 0.92 7.55
C ALA A 21 2.80 1.34 6.12
N ILE A 22 2.51 2.59 5.80
CA ILE A 22 2.83 3.22 4.52
C ILE A 22 3.79 4.36 4.80
N ARG A 23 4.93 4.37 4.12
CA ARG A 23 5.90 5.46 4.16
C ARG A 23 5.91 6.14 2.81
N VAL A 24 5.88 7.46 2.85
CA VAL A 24 6.00 8.33 1.68
C VAL A 24 7.24 9.20 1.87
N THR A 25 8.18 9.09 0.93
CA THR A 25 9.42 9.86 0.92
C THR A 25 9.48 10.68 -0.35
N ASP A 26 9.69 11.99 -0.20
CA ASP A 26 9.87 12.93 -1.30
C ASP A 26 11.31 13.47 -1.22
N ASP A 27 12.10 13.25 -2.27
CA ASP A 27 13.48 13.76 -2.37
C ASP A 27 13.60 15.02 -3.25
N GLY A 28 12.48 15.52 -3.77
CA GLY A 28 12.40 16.68 -4.67
C GLY A 28 12.44 16.33 -6.16
N GLU A 29 12.84 15.11 -6.54
CA GLU A 29 12.80 14.61 -7.92
C GLU A 29 11.69 13.57 -8.09
N GLN A 30 11.53 12.69 -7.10
CA GLN A 30 10.52 11.65 -7.11
C GLN A 30 9.92 11.42 -5.72
N VAL A 31 8.70 10.88 -5.72
CA VAL A 31 8.02 10.42 -4.52
C VAL A 31 8.06 8.89 -4.50
N ILE A 32 8.64 8.33 -3.44
CA ILE A 32 8.70 6.89 -3.20
C ILE A 32 7.65 6.52 -2.17
N VAL A 33 6.82 5.52 -2.49
CA VAL A 33 5.81 4.97 -1.57
C VAL A 33 6.16 3.53 -1.24
N ASP A 34 6.53 3.28 0.02
CA ASP A 34 6.75 1.95 0.56
C ASP A 34 5.53 1.53 1.38
N MET A 35 5.05 0.30 1.19
CA MET A 35 3.98 -0.27 2.02
C MET A 35 4.41 -1.59 2.63
N ARG A 36 4.02 -1.81 3.89
CA ARG A 36 4.08 -3.12 4.56
C ARG A 36 2.73 -3.46 5.19
N SER A 37 2.41 -4.75 5.18
CA SER A 37 1.25 -5.33 5.84
C SER A 37 1.69 -6.58 6.60
N ALA A 38 1.30 -6.71 7.86
CA ALA A 38 1.65 -7.83 8.71
C ALA A 38 0.44 -8.33 9.51
N SER A 39 0.06 -9.59 9.31
CA SER A 39 -0.98 -10.24 10.09
C SER A 39 -0.53 -10.44 11.52
N ARG A 40 -1.39 -10.12 12.50
CA ARG A 40 -1.08 -10.31 13.93
C ARG A 40 -1.19 -11.75 14.40
N TYR A 41 -1.92 -12.57 13.66
CA TYR A 41 -2.29 -13.92 14.06
C TYR A 41 -2.05 -14.91 12.92
N GLY A 42 -1.72 -16.15 13.31
CA GLY A 42 -1.43 -17.24 12.38
C GLY A 42 0.03 -17.27 11.95
N ARG A 43 0.48 -18.46 11.54
CA ARG A 43 1.83 -18.65 10.98
C ARG A 43 1.92 -18.21 9.51
N TYR A 44 0.78 -18.25 8.81
CA TYR A 44 0.66 -17.92 7.40
C TYR A 44 -0.56 -17.01 7.22
N ASP A 45 -0.40 -15.98 6.40
CA ASP A 45 -1.49 -15.08 6.00
C ASP A 45 -2.19 -15.54 4.71
N LEU A 46 -1.73 -16.65 4.13
CA LEU A 46 -2.23 -17.24 2.88
C LEU A 46 -2.25 -16.24 1.70
N GLY A 47 -1.34 -15.27 1.70
CA GLY A 47 -1.24 -14.25 0.66
C GLY A 47 -2.13 -13.03 0.89
N ASP A 48 -2.91 -12.95 1.97
CA ASP A 48 -3.80 -11.81 2.27
C ASP A 48 -3.03 -10.48 2.35
N ASN A 49 -1.83 -10.47 2.95
CA ASN A 49 -0.99 -9.27 2.99
C ASN A 49 -0.42 -8.90 1.63
N ALA A 50 -0.01 -9.88 0.83
CA ALA A 50 0.51 -9.63 -0.51
C ALA A 50 -0.57 -9.05 -1.42
N ALA A 51 -1.76 -9.67 -1.44
CA ALA A 51 -2.92 -9.18 -2.19
C ALA A 51 -3.25 -7.73 -1.79
N ARG A 52 -3.35 -7.45 -0.48
CA ARG A 52 -3.62 -6.09 0.01
C ARG A 52 -2.61 -5.06 -0.46
N ILE A 53 -1.31 -5.39 -0.42
CA ILE A 53 -0.26 -4.47 -0.86
C ILE A 53 -0.37 -4.22 -2.36
N THR A 54 -0.54 -5.28 -3.16
CA THR A 54 -0.67 -5.16 -4.62
C THR A 54 -1.90 -4.36 -5.02
N ASP A 55 -3.06 -4.63 -4.41
CA ASP A 55 -4.31 -3.94 -4.72
C ASP A 55 -4.19 -2.44 -4.38
N PHE A 56 -3.72 -2.10 -3.17
CA PHE A 56 -3.58 -0.70 -2.74
C PHE A 56 -2.58 0.08 -3.61
N LEU A 57 -1.41 -0.49 -3.90
CA LEU A 57 -0.41 0.19 -4.74
C LEU A 57 -0.87 0.31 -6.19
N GLY A 58 -1.64 -0.65 -6.70
CA GLY A 58 -2.26 -0.57 -8.01
C GLY A 58 -3.32 0.55 -8.09
N GLU A 59 -4.20 0.66 -7.09
CA GLU A 59 -5.18 1.75 -7.00
C GLU A 59 -4.48 3.12 -6.86
N LEU A 60 -3.42 3.19 -6.06
CA LEU A 60 -2.63 4.42 -5.90
C LEU A 60 -2.02 4.87 -7.23
N ASP A 61 -1.47 3.94 -8.01
CA ASP A 61 -0.90 4.23 -9.33
C ASP A 61 -1.96 4.80 -10.29
N GLN A 62 -3.18 4.22 -10.30
CA GLN A 62 -4.29 4.74 -11.10
C GLN A 62 -4.72 6.15 -10.67
N GLU A 63 -4.81 6.40 -9.37
CA GLU A 63 -5.17 7.72 -8.84
C GLU A 63 -4.10 8.77 -9.18
N VAL A 64 -2.82 8.42 -9.05
CA VAL A 64 -1.71 9.33 -9.42
C VAL A 64 -1.71 9.60 -10.93
N ALA A 65 -1.86 8.57 -11.76
CA ALA A 65 -1.95 8.73 -13.22
C ALA A 65 -3.14 9.61 -13.63
N GLY A 66 -4.28 9.49 -12.94
CA GLY A 66 -5.45 10.34 -13.15
C GLY A 66 -5.21 11.81 -12.78
N GLN A 67 -4.40 12.09 -11.76
CA GLN A 67 -4.09 13.44 -11.28
C GLN A 67 -3.01 14.14 -12.11
N VAL A 68 -2.00 13.41 -12.57
CA VAL A 68 -0.90 13.94 -13.40
C VAL A 68 -1.38 14.21 -14.84
N GLY A 69 -2.51 13.60 -15.24
CA GLY A 69 -2.92 13.49 -16.63
C GLY A 69 -2.07 12.42 -17.32
N ALA A 70 -2.70 11.55 -18.11
CA ALA A 70 -2.01 10.41 -18.73
C ALA A 70 -0.67 10.85 -19.36
N ALA A 71 0.44 10.32 -18.84
CA ALA A 71 1.73 10.48 -19.47
C ALA A 71 1.62 9.97 -20.92
N PRO A 72 2.30 10.60 -21.90
CA PRO A 72 2.29 10.09 -23.26
C PRO A 72 2.81 8.66 -23.22
N ALA A 73 2.07 7.73 -23.82
CA ALA A 73 2.60 6.40 -24.10
C ALA A 73 3.83 6.57 -24.99
N GLU A 74 5.00 6.12 -24.52
CA GLU A 74 6.14 5.85 -25.39
C GLU A 74 5.88 4.62 -26.26
#